data_AF-A0A2K2FFX1-F1
#
_entry.id   AF-A0A2K2FFX1-F1
#
_cell.length_a   1.000
_cell.length_b   1.000
_cell.length_c   1.000
_cell.angle_alpha   90.00
_cell.angle_beta   90.00
_cell.angle_gamma   90.00
#
_symmetry.space_group_name_H-M   'P 1'
#
loop_
_entity.id
_entity.type
_entity.pdbx_description
1 polymer ?
#
loop_
_entity_poly.entity_id
_entity_poly.type
_entity_poly.pdbx_seq_one_letter_code
_entity_poly.pdbx_strand_id
1 'polypeptide(L)'
;MNELASVLETLMIVSFGISWPLSIIRSYRSRSTKGKSLFFMCFIFFGYICGIASKCISGTYNLAFWFYFPNVIMVGTDICLYFRNKRIEASNK
;
A
#
# COMPACT_ATOMS: atom_id res chain seq x y z
N MET A 1 -10.91 -14.76 21.99
CA MET A 1 -9.55 -14.32 21.61
C MET A 1 -9.41 -14.16 20.09
N ASN A 2 -9.88 -15.12 19.29
CA ASN A 2 -9.81 -15.07 17.81
C ASN A 2 -10.55 -13.88 17.17
N GLU A 3 -11.69 -13.48 17.75
CA GLU A 3 -12.46 -12.31 17.29
C GLU A 3 -11.69 -11.00 17.46
N LEU A 4 -11.11 -10.77 18.65
CA LEU A 4 -10.34 -9.56 18.93
C LEU A 4 -9.11 -9.46 18.02
N ALA A 5 -8.40 -10.58 17.81
CA ALA A 5 -7.27 -10.63 16.90
C ALA A 5 -7.66 -10.26 15.45
N SER A 6 -8.80 -10.77 14.96
CA SER A 6 -9.30 -10.47 13.62
C SER A 6 -9.76 -9.02 13.45
N VAL A 7 -10.35 -8.43 14.50
CA VAL A 7 -10.72 -7.01 14.53
C VAL A 7 -9.47 -6.12 14.49
N LEU A 8 -8.46 -6.41 15.33
CA LEU A 8 -7.21 -5.66 15.35
C LEU A 8 -6.45 -5.78 14.02
N GLU A 9 -6.43 -6.97 13.41
CA GLU A 9 -5.85 -7.17 12.07
C GLU A 9 -6.58 -6.32 11.03
N THR A 10 -7.92 -6.32 11.05
CA THR A 10 -8.73 -5.52 10.12
C THR A 10 -8.48 -4.03 10.31
N LEU A 11 -8.47 -3.53 11.56
CA LEU A 11 -8.19 -2.12 11.86
C LEU A 11 -6.80 -1.69 11.40
N MET A 12 -5.79 -2.55 11.58
CA MET A 12 -4.44 -2.30 11.08
C MET A 12 -4.44 -2.14 9.56
N ILE A 13 -5.03 -3.08 8.82
CA ILE A 13 -5.04 -3.05 7.35
C ILE A 13 -5.87 -1.89 6.81
N VAL A 14 -6.98 -1.55 7.45
CA VAL A 14 -7.79 -0.38 7.07
C VAL A 14 -7.03 0.91 7.31
N SER A 15 -6.31 1.03 8.44
CA SER A 15 -5.49 2.22 8.75
C SER A 15 -4.36 2.41 7.74
N PHE A 16 -3.68 1.32 7.36
CA PHE A 16 -2.75 1.37 6.23
C PHE A 16 -3.46 1.68 4.92
N GLY A 17 -4.62 1.08 4.69
CA GLY A 17 -5.49 1.29 3.52
C GLY A 17 -5.77 2.76 3.27
N ILE A 18 -6.14 3.53 4.29
CA ILE A 18 -6.43 4.96 4.22
C ILE A 18 -5.15 5.81 3.99
N SER A 19 -3.99 5.30 4.42
CA SER A 19 -2.71 6.00 4.23
C SER A 19 -2.33 6.10 2.75
N TRP A 20 -2.70 5.12 1.92
CA TRP A 20 -2.36 5.13 0.48
C TRP A 20 -3.13 6.18 -0.35
N PRO A 21 -4.46 6.35 -0.25
CA PRO A 21 -5.18 7.44 -0.91
C PRO A 21 -4.59 8.80 -0.59
N LEU A 22 -4.28 9.07 0.69
CA LEU A 22 -3.65 10.32 1.11
C LEU A 22 -2.27 10.49 0.47
N SER A 23 -1.48 9.41 0.42
CA SER A 23 -0.17 9.37 -0.22
C SER A 23 -0.24 9.63 -1.73
N ILE A 24 -1.22 9.04 -2.42
CA ILE A 24 -1.49 9.18 -3.86
C ILE A 24 -1.93 10.61 -4.18
N ILE A 25 -2.89 11.16 -3.44
CA ILE A 25 -3.39 12.53 -3.65
C ILE A 25 -2.24 13.53 -3.51
N ARG A 26 -1.41 13.38 -2.48
CA ARG A 26 -0.21 14.23 -2.28
C ARG A 26 0.77 14.06 -3.43
N SER A 27 1.06 12.83 -3.85
CA SER A 27 1.96 12.53 -4.98
C SER A 27 1.48 13.17 -6.28
N TYR A 28 0.19 13.06 -6.57
CA TYR A 28 -0.41 13.60 -7.78
C TYR A 28 -0.40 15.14 -7.79
N ARG A 29 -0.71 15.78 -6.66
CA ARG A 29 -0.77 17.25 -6.55
C ARG A 29 0.61 17.90 -6.47
N SER A 30 1.55 17.30 -5.73
CA SER A 30 2.89 17.88 -5.56
C SER A 30 3.76 17.72 -6.82
N ARG A 31 3.48 16.69 -7.64
CA ARG A 31 4.32 16.27 -8.77
C ARG A 31 5.80 16.10 -8.40
N SER A 32 6.09 15.84 -7.13
CA SER A 32 7.45 15.71 -6.60
C SER A 32 7.65 14.36 -5.93
N THR A 33 8.89 13.87 -5.98
CA THR A 33 9.31 12.65 -5.26
C THR A 33 9.93 12.95 -3.89
N LYS A 34 10.07 14.22 -3.51
CA LYS A 34 10.67 14.62 -2.23
C LYS A 34 9.88 14.06 -1.03
N GLY A 35 10.59 13.41 -0.11
CA GLY A 35 10.02 12.81 1.09
C GLY A 35 9.38 11.44 0.90
N LYS A 36 9.38 10.88 -0.32
CA LYS A 36 8.91 9.51 -0.59
C LYS A 36 10.08 8.54 -0.67
N SER A 37 9.99 7.42 0.03
CA SER A 37 10.95 6.32 -0.06
C SER A 37 10.41 5.21 -0.95
N LEU A 38 10.98 5.06 -2.15
CA LEU A 38 10.61 3.99 -3.08
C LEU A 38 10.82 2.60 -2.47
N PHE A 39 11.96 2.39 -1.80
CA PHE A 39 12.27 1.13 -1.14
C PHE A 39 11.22 0.76 -0.09
N PHE A 40 10.79 1.73 0.73
CA PHE A 40 9.73 1.51 1.71
C PHE A 40 8.42 1.06 1.04
N MET A 41 7.99 1.75 -0.02
CA MET A 41 6.77 1.38 -0.75
C MET A 41 6.90 -0.02 -1.38
N CYS A 42 8.06 -0.38 -1.93
CA CYS A 42 8.33 -1.70 -2.48
C CYS A 42 8.28 -2.80 -1.41
N PHE A 43 8.87 -2.56 -0.23
CA PHE A 43 8.80 -3.52 0.88
C PHE A 43 7.38 -3.74 1.37
N ILE A 44 6.57 -2.68 1.47
CA ILE A 44 5.16 -2.82 1.85
C ILE A 44 4.36 -3.56 0.77
N PHE A 45 4.58 -3.24 -0.51
CA PHE A 45 3.96 -3.96 -1.62
C PHE A 45 4.26 -5.46 -1.57
N PHE A 46 5.53 -5.81 -1.40
CA PHE A 46 5.96 -7.21 -1.24
C PHE A 46 5.36 -7.86 0.01
N GLY A 47 5.36 -7.14 1.14
CA GLY A 47 4.75 -7.60 2.39
C GLY A 47 3.26 -7.93 2.23
N TYR A 48 2.50 -7.12 1.49
CA TYR A 48 1.10 -7.42 1.20
C TYR A 48 0.92 -8.66 0.33
N ILE A 49 1.77 -8.87 -0.69
CA ILE A 49 1.74 -10.10 -1.50
C ILE A 49 2.00 -11.33 -0.62
N CYS A 50 3.01 -11.27 0.25
CA CYS A 50 3.31 -12.34 1.21
C CYS A 50 2.14 -12.58 2.18
N GLY A 51 1.49 -11.51 2.65
CA GLY A 51 0.29 -11.61 3.50
C GLY A 51 -0.88 -12.31 2.80
N ILE A 52 -1.15 -11.97 1.55
CA ILE A 52 -2.16 -12.65 0.72
C ILE A 52 -1.78 -14.12 0.55
N ALA A 53 -0.54 -14.42 0.16
CA ALA A 53 -0.07 -15.78 -0.03
C ALA A 53 -0.21 -16.64 1.24
N SER A 54 0.16 -16.10 2.40
CA SER A 54 0.03 -16.77 3.70
C SER A 54 -1.42 -17.12 4.03
N LYS A 55 -2.36 -16.20 3.76
CA LYS A 55 -3.81 -16.42 3.98
C LYS A 55 -4.38 -17.42 2.98
N CYS A 56 -3.93 -17.42 1.73
CA CYS A 56 -4.30 -18.43 0.73
C CYS A 56 -3.83 -19.83 1.13
N ILE A 57 -2.60 -19.98 1.63
CA ILE A 57 -2.06 -21.27 2.10
C ILE A 57 -2.81 -21.75 3.34
N SER A 58 -3.11 -20.84 4.28
CA SER A 58 -3.82 -21.17 5.52
C SER A 58 -5.33 -21.39 5.33
N GLY A 59 -5.89 -21.05 4.16
CA GLY A 59 -7.34 -21.16 3.89
C GLY A 59 -8.22 -20.23 4.75
N THR A 60 -7.66 -19.19 5.35
CA THR A 60 -8.38 -18.29 6.27
C THR A 60 -8.72 -16.96 5.61
N TYR A 61 -9.97 -16.81 5.20
CA TYR A 61 -10.46 -15.65 4.45
C TYR A 61 -11.28 -14.72 5.33
N ASN A 62 -10.60 -13.96 6.21
CA ASN A 62 -11.24 -12.95 7.06
C ASN A 62 -11.45 -11.63 6.33
N LEU A 63 -12.19 -10.69 6.92
CA LEU A 63 -12.40 -9.36 6.36
C LEU A 63 -11.07 -8.65 6.01
N ALA A 64 -10.07 -8.78 6.89
CA ALA A 64 -8.69 -8.35 6.66
C ALA A 64 -8.09 -8.83 5.32
N PHE A 65 -8.32 -10.10 4.94
CA PHE A 65 -7.85 -10.68 3.68
C PHE A 65 -8.32 -9.89 2.47
N TRP A 66 -9.62 -9.54 2.44
CA TRP A 66 -10.21 -8.76 1.35
C TRP A 66 -9.64 -7.34 1.26
N PHE A 67 -9.23 -6.75 2.38
CA PHE A 67 -8.60 -5.43 2.38
C PHE A 67 -7.13 -5.43 1.93
N TYR A 68 -6.45 -6.58 1.82
CA TYR A 68 -5.11 -6.63 1.24
C TYR A 68 -5.11 -6.24 -0.25
N PHE A 69 -6.09 -6.68 -1.04
CA PHE A 69 -6.16 -6.40 -2.48
C PHE A 69 -6.18 -4.91 -2.82
N PRO A 70 -7.12 -4.10 -2.28
CA PRO A 70 -7.11 -2.67 -2.56
C PRO A 70 -5.83 -2.00 -2.05
N ASN A 71 -5.25 -2.46 -0.93
CA ASN A 71 -3.95 -1.98 -0.44
C ASN A 71 -2.83 -2.22 -1.46
N VAL A 72 -2.68 -3.44 -1.97
CA VAL A 72 -1.67 -3.77 -3.01
C VAL A 72 -1.85 -2.87 -4.23
N ILE A 73 -3.08 -2.72 -4.72
CA ILE A 73 -3.38 -1.89 -5.90
C ILE A 73 -3.01 -0.42 -5.64
N MET A 74 -3.36 0.13 -4.47
CA MET A 74 -3.07 1.51 -4.12
C MET A 74 -1.58 1.77 -3.94
N VAL A 75 -0.85 0.88 -3.25
CA VAL A 75 0.62 0.97 -3.14
C VAL A 75 1.26 0.91 -4.52
N GLY A 76 0.84 -0.04 -5.36
CA GLY A 76 1.34 -0.17 -6.72
C GLY A 76 1.10 1.10 -7.55
N THR A 77 -0.08 1.70 -7.42
CA THR A 77 -0.42 2.99 -8.05
C THR A 77 0.50 4.12 -7.57
N ASP A 78 0.78 4.19 -6.27
CA ASP A 78 1.65 5.21 -5.70
C ASP A 78 3.11 5.04 -6.15
N ILE A 79 3.58 3.78 -6.30
CA ILE A 79 4.88 3.45 -6.90
C ILE A 79 4.94 3.92 -8.37
N CYS A 80 3.90 3.64 -9.16
CA CYS A 80 3.82 4.11 -10.55
C CYS A 80 3.84 5.65 -10.63
N LEU A 81 3.11 6.33 -9.73
CA LEU A 81 3.13 7.78 -9.62
C LEU A 81 4.50 8.32 -9.21
N TYR A 82 5.23 7.62 -8.34
CA TYR A 82 6.61 7.98 -7.99
C TYR A 82 7.51 8.01 -9.22
N PHE A 83 7.47 6.97 -10.07
CA PHE A 83 8.26 6.95 -11.32
C PHE A 83 7.83 8.04 -12.30
N ARG A 84 6.53 8.30 -12.43
CA ARG A 84 6.02 9.43 -13.23
C ARG A 84 6.57 10.76 -12.74
N ASN A 85 6.47 11.04 -11.44
CA ASN A 85 6.97 12.29 -10.86
C ASN A 85 8.48 12.42 -10.99
N LYS A 86 9.23 11.32 -10.81
CA LYS A 86 10.68 11.28 -11.02
C LYS A 86 11.06 11.70 -12.45
N ARG A 87 10.28 11.28 -13.45
CA ARG A 87 10.48 11.68 -14.85
C ARG A 87 10.16 13.16 -15.08
N ILE A 88 9.11 13.69 -14.46
CA ILE A 88 8.76 15.12 -14.53
C ILE A 88 9.87 15.97 -13.89
N GLU A 89 10.36 15.58 -12.72
CA GLU A 89 11.47 16.28 -12.04
C GLU A 89 12.78 16.23 -12.84
N ALA A 90 13.06 15.13 -13.54
CA ALA A 90 14.23 15.01 -14.40
C ALA A 90 14.11 15.88 -15.67
N SER A 91 12.90 16.10 -16.20
CA SER A 91 12.68 16.93 -17.39
C SER A 91 12.64 18.43 -17.11
N ASN A 92 12.38 18.84 -15.87
CA ASN A 92 12.40 20.23 -15.43
C ASN A 92 13.77 20.66 -14.87
N LYS A 93 14.79 19.83 -15.06
CA LYS A 93 16.17 20.06 -14.66
C LYS A 93 17.00 20.40 -15.88
#